data_AF-A0A177B5A7-F1
#
_entry.id   AF-A0A177B5A7-F1
#
_cell.length_a   1.000
_cell.length_b   1.000
_cell.length_c   1.000
_cell.angle_alpha   90.00
_cell.angle_beta   90.00
_cell.angle_gamma   90.00
#
_symmetry.space_group_name_H-M   'P 1'
#
loop_
_entity.id
_entity.type
_entity.pdbx_description
1 polymer ?
#
loop_
_entity_poly.entity_id
_entity_poly.type
_entity_poly.pdbx_seq_one_letter_code
_entity_poly.pdbx_strand_id
1 'polypeptide(L)'
;MVRLIFLDASLGGLCGVALTRFAISPFPDPITESLTFWTISIEAGNPQIKIFEFSDFNLLETPSALNTIGYSSPVTLIKNQVKLNLQQNSHKIKNKEIKECIEMTRGHESDYIQYFSSITPLFPRFLSTFYQATIFGHINNFEYEENVPKSDNGDIDMKNLKDIFDICNLFIFSVWTNKRDQFTKNFHYLKNIISDKKMSQHFDGRR
;
A
#
# COMPACT_ATOMS: atom_id res chain seq x y z
N MET A 1 -15.99 20.29 -1.50
CA MET A 1 -16.74 19.01 -1.40
C MET A 1 -16.62 18.18 -2.67
N VAL A 2 -16.90 18.73 -3.86
CA VAL A 2 -16.80 18.01 -5.15
C VAL A 2 -15.42 17.38 -5.39
N ARG A 3 -14.32 18.11 -5.11
CA ARG A 3 -12.95 17.57 -5.21
C ARG A 3 -12.70 16.36 -4.31
N LEU A 4 -13.28 16.32 -3.11
CA LEU A 4 -13.07 15.18 -2.19
C LEU A 4 -13.63 13.88 -2.76
N ILE A 5 -14.74 13.97 -3.50
CA ILE A 5 -15.50 12.82 -4.02
C ILE A 5 -15.00 12.39 -5.40
N PHE A 6 -14.59 13.35 -6.25
CA PHE A 6 -14.29 13.08 -7.66
C PHE A 6 -12.82 13.25 -8.06
N LEU A 7 -11.97 13.83 -7.19
CA LEU A 7 -10.54 13.93 -7.48
C LEU A 7 -9.86 12.60 -7.14
N ASP A 8 -9.34 11.95 -8.17
CA ASP A 8 -8.63 10.68 -8.06
C ASP A 8 -7.29 10.85 -7.33
N ALA A 9 -6.84 9.79 -6.66
CA ALA A 9 -5.55 9.74 -5.99
C ALA A 9 -4.37 9.92 -6.97
N SER A 10 -4.53 9.52 -8.25
CA SER A 10 -3.52 9.72 -9.29
C SER A 10 -3.19 11.21 -9.56
N LEU A 11 -4.13 12.12 -9.29
CA LEU A 11 -3.97 13.57 -9.43
C LEU A 11 -3.71 14.27 -8.08
N GLY A 12 -3.43 13.52 -7.02
CA GLY A 12 -3.21 14.05 -5.67
C GLY A 12 -4.49 14.20 -4.83
N GLY A 13 -5.60 13.56 -5.24
CA GLY A 13 -6.78 13.40 -4.41
C GLY A 13 -6.57 12.45 -3.22
N LEU A 14 -7.48 12.49 -2.24
CA LEU A 14 -7.40 11.61 -1.06
C LEU A 14 -8.09 10.26 -1.30
N CYS A 15 -9.37 10.29 -1.69
CA CYS A 15 -10.20 9.10 -1.82
C CYS A 15 -11.24 9.19 -2.94
N GLY A 16 -11.17 10.24 -3.77
CA GLY A 16 -12.15 10.46 -4.82
C GLY A 16 -11.95 9.51 -6.00
N VAL A 17 -13.01 9.37 -6.80
CA VAL A 17 -13.02 8.54 -8.00
C VAL A 17 -13.63 9.34 -9.15
N ALA A 18 -12.91 9.41 -10.27
CA ALA A 18 -13.44 10.00 -11.49
C ALA A 18 -14.59 9.15 -12.05
N LEU A 19 -15.63 9.79 -12.58
CA LEU A 19 -16.79 9.07 -13.12
C LEU A 19 -16.45 8.20 -14.34
N THR A 20 -15.35 8.52 -15.02
CA THR A 20 -14.79 7.74 -16.12
C THR A 20 -14.43 6.31 -15.72
N ARG A 21 -14.15 6.04 -14.42
CA ARG A 21 -13.80 4.69 -13.94
C ARG A 21 -14.98 3.74 -14.01
N PHE A 22 -16.21 4.28 -14.07
CA PHE A 22 -17.41 3.48 -14.27
C PHE A 22 -17.68 3.15 -15.75
N ALA A 23 -16.97 3.80 -16.68
CA ALA A 23 -17.12 3.54 -18.11
C ALA A 23 -16.29 2.34 -18.58
N ILE A 24 -15.10 2.14 -18.01
CA ILE A 24 -14.14 1.09 -18.44
C ILE A 24 -13.52 0.43 -17.19
N SER A 25 -13.47 -0.90 -17.16
CA SER A 25 -12.88 -1.68 -16.07
C SER A 25 -11.89 -2.72 -16.60
N PRO A 26 -10.58 -2.70 -16.22
CA PRO A 26 -9.73 -1.62 -15.73
C PRO A 26 -8.93 -0.92 -16.86
N PHE A 27 -8.75 0.40 -16.77
CA PHE A 27 -7.93 1.17 -17.71
C PHE A 27 -6.46 1.30 -17.22
N PRO A 28 -5.45 1.13 -18.09
CA PRO A 28 -4.04 1.06 -17.67
C PRO A 28 -3.40 2.42 -17.33
N ASP A 29 -4.07 3.54 -17.59
CA ASP A 29 -3.56 4.88 -17.33
C ASP A 29 -4.58 5.75 -16.57
N PRO A 30 -4.55 5.72 -15.22
CA PRO A 30 -5.50 6.46 -14.39
C PRO A 30 -5.29 7.98 -14.43
N ILE A 31 -4.13 8.48 -14.89
CA ILE A 31 -3.88 9.92 -15.03
C ILE A 31 -4.67 10.44 -16.22
N THR A 32 -4.50 9.82 -17.39
CA THR A 32 -5.24 10.20 -18.60
C THR A 32 -6.74 10.11 -18.35
N GLU A 33 -7.19 9.04 -17.71
CA GLU A 33 -8.60 8.87 -17.40
C GLU A 33 -9.14 10.00 -16.51
N SER A 34 -8.45 10.30 -15.41
CA SER A 34 -8.84 11.37 -14.50
C SER A 34 -8.77 12.75 -15.14
N LEU A 35 -7.77 13.01 -15.98
CA LEU A 35 -7.65 14.26 -16.73
C LEU A 35 -8.76 14.41 -17.76
N THR A 36 -9.16 13.33 -18.45
CA THR A 36 -10.28 13.38 -19.40
C THR A 36 -11.58 13.80 -18.71
N PHE A 37 -11.83 13.27 -17.50
CA PHE A 37 -12.96 13.68 -16.67
C PHE A 37 -12.87 15.17 -16.26
N TRP A 38 -11.68 15.63 -15.89
CA TRP A 38 -11.44 16.99 -15.39
C TRP A 38 -11.08 18.02 -16.48
N THR A 39 -11.19 17.69 -17.78
CA THR A 39 -10.92 18.63 -18.90
C THR A 39 -11.68 19.96 -18.79
N ILE A 40 -12.84 19.93 -18.14
CA ILE A 40 -13.71 21.10 -17.94
C ILE A 40 -13.22 22.01 -16.78
N SER A 41 -12.35 21.50 -15.89
CA SER A 41 -11.85 22.22 -14.71
C SER A 41 -10.33 22.38 -14.75
N ILE A 42 -9.88 23.61 -14.99
CA ILE A 42 -8.46 23.99 -15.03
C ILE A 42 -7.75 23.68 -13.70
N GLU A 43 -8.45 23.84 -12.57
CA GLU A 43 -7.87 23.67 -11.24
C GLU A 43 -7.66 22.20 -10.86
N ALA A 44 -8.47 21.28 -11.40
CA ALA A 44 -8.31 19.85 -11.17
C ALA A 44 -7.39 19.19 -12.21
N GLY A 45 -7.33 19.76 -13.42
CA GLY A 45 -6.42 19.32 -14.48
C GLY A 45 -4.97 19.75 -14.32
N ASN A 46 -4.67 20.67 -13.39
CA ASN A 46 -3.32 21.16 -13.11
C ASN A 46 -2.94 20.93 -11.63
N PRO A 47 -2.63 19.68 -11.22
CA PRO A 47 -2.22 19.39 -9.86
C PRO A 47 -0.87 20.04 -9.53
N GLN A 48 -0.67 20.39 -8.27
CA GLN A 48 0.61 20.94 -7.82
C GLN A 48 1.66 19.83 -7.79
N ILE A 49 2.68 19.96 -8.64
CA ILE A 49 3.78 19.00 -8.76
C ILE A 49 4.90 19.41 -7.80
N LYS A 50 5.43 18.45 -7.04
CA LYS A 50 6.58 18.66 -6.16
C LYS A 50 7.86 18.73 -7.01
N ILE A 51 8.78 19.60 -6.61
CA ILE A 51 10.13 19.64 -7.19
C ILE A 51 10.78 18.27 -6.97
N PHE A 52 11.42 17.75 -8.01
CA PHE A 52 12.03 16.43 -7.98
C PHE A 52 13.16 16.35 -6.94
N GLU A 53 13.05 15.39 -6.03
CA GLU A 53 14.11 14.98 -5.10
C GLU A 53 14.40 13.50 -5.31
N PHE A 54 15.65 13.07 -5.07
CA PHE A 54 16.03 11.66 -5.22
C PHE A 54 15.24 10.71 -4.29
N SER A 55 14.80 11.21 -3.14
CA SER A 55 13.90 10.49 -2.22
C SER A 55 12.51 10.27 -2.78
N ASP A 56 12.09 11.05 -3.78
CA ASP A 56 10.75 10.99 -4.38
C ASP A 56 10.69 10.09 -5.62
N PHE A 57 11.68 9.22 -5.83
CA PHE A 57 11.72 8.28 -6.96
C PHE A 57 10.71 7.12 -6.79
N ASN A 58 9.48 7.45 -6.42
CA ASN A 58 8.31 6.57 -6.23
C ASN A 58 7.82 5.90 -7.52
N LEU A 59 8.42 6.26 -8.67
CA LEU A 59 8.18 5.61 -9.97
C LEU A 59 8.52 4.11 -9.95
N LEU A 60 9.40 3.67 -9.05
CA LEU A 60 9.75 2.26 -8.88
C LEU A 60 8.61 1.44 -8.26
N GLU A 61 7.86 2.02 -7.32
CA GLU A 61 6.68 1.36 -6.73
C GLU A 61 5.46 1.45 -7.65
N THR A 62 5.19 2.65 -8.17
CA THR A 62 4.01 2.92 -9.00
C THR A 62 4.40 3.70 -10.25
N PRO A 63 4.55 3.03 -11.41
CA PRO A 63 5.08 3.66 -12.62
C PRO A 63 4.11 4.65 -13.29
N SER A 64 2.82 4.57 -12.98
CA SER A 64 1.77 5.47 -13.50
C SER A 64 1.40 6.61 -12.54
N ALA A 65 2.25 6.93 -11.56
CA ALA A 65 2.00 7.96 -10.57
C ALA A 65 2.72 9.28 -10.90
N LEU A 66 2.14 10.39 -10.42
CA LEU A 66 2.75 11.73 -10.48
C LEU A 66 3.41 12.09 -9.15
N ASN A 67 4.47 12.90 -9.20
CA ASN A 67 5.07 13.47 -8.01
C ASN A 67 4.26 14.71 -7.54
N THR A 68 3.09 14.48 -6.94
CA THR A 68 2.23 15.57 -6.44
C THR A 68 2.58 16.00 -5.03
N ILE A 69 2.38 17.28 -4.71
CA ILE A 69 2.44 17.80 -3.34
C ILE A 69 1.20 17.27 -2.59
N GLY A 70 1.34 16.10 -1.97
CA GLY A 70 0.23 15.40 -1.34
C GLY A 70 0.68 14.50 -0.20
N TYR A 71 -0.31 13.95 0.50
CA TYR A 71 -0.07 13.03 1.60
C TYR A 71 0.32 11.65 1.07
N SER A 72 1.41 11.08 1.57
CA SER A 72 1.75 9.69 1.35
C SER A 72 0.62 8.79 1.82
N SER A 73 0.30 7.75 1.04
CA SER A 73 -0.75 6.80 1.42
C SER A 73 -0.43 6.12 2.77
N PRO A 74 -1.44 5.82 3.62
CA PRO A 74 -1.22 5.15 4.91
C PRO A 74 -0.48 3.81 4.79
N VAL A 75 -0.93 2.93 3.88
CA VAL A 75 -0.13 2.47 2.74
C VAL A 75 1.40 2.47 2.91
N THR A 76 2.00 3.34 2.11
CA THR A 76 3.43 3.65 2.05
C THR A 76 4.03 4.02 3.40
N LEU A 77 3.31 4.73 4.27
CA LEU A 77 3.82 5.09 5.60
C LEU A 77 4.07 3.85 6.48
N ILE A 78 3.15 2.89 6.46
CA ILE A 78 3.29 1.64 7.19
C ILE A 78 4.47 0.84 6.65
N LYS A 79 4.59 0.73 5.32
CA LYS A 79 5.73 0.05 4.67
C LYS A 79 7.06 0.62 5.12
N ASN A 80 7.22 1.95 5.02
CA ASN A 80 8.44 2.63 5.43
C ASN A 80 8.78 2.36 6.90
N GLN A 81 7.78 2.34 7.78
CA GLN A 81 7.98 2.05 9.20
C GLN A 81 8.34 0.59 9.46
N VAL A 82 7.76 -0.36 8.72
CA VAL A 82 8.10 -1.80 8.79
C VAL A 82 9.53 -2.01 8.32
N LYS A 83 9.90 -1.45 7.16
CA LYS A 83 11.25 -1.49 6.61
C LYS A 83 12.30 -0.97 7.58
N LEU A 84 12.08 0.21 8.18
CA LEU A 84 12.99 0.78 9.17
C LEU A 84 13.17 -0.13 10.38
N ASN A 85 12.07 -0.72 10.87
CA ASN A 85 12.13 -1.66 11.99
C ASN A 85 12.85 -2.96 11.65
N LEU A 86 12.67 -3.51 10.46
CA LEU A 86 13.38 -4.69 9.97
C LEU A 86 14.89 -4.42 9.87
N GLN A 87 15.27 -3.24 9.37
CA GLN A 87 16.67 -2.82 9.31
C GLN A 87 17.30 -2.62 10.70
N GLN A 88 16.57 -2.06 11.66
CA GLN A 88 17.06 -1.84 13.03
C GLN A 88 17.16 -3.14 13.84
N ASN A 89 16.21 -4.06 13.65
CA ASN A 89 16.13 -5.32 14.39
C ASN A 89 16.69 -6.52 13.61
N SER A 90 17.51 -6.29 12.57
CA SER A 90 18.07 -7.37 11.73
C SER A 90 18.77 -8.48 12.53
N HIS A 91 19.39 -8.12 13.66
CA HIS A 91 20.07 -9.05 14.56
C HIS A 91 19.13 -10.07 15.25
N LYS A 92 17.83 -9.78 15.37
CA LYS A 92 16.82 -10.69 15.96
C LYS A 92 16.29 -11.72 14.96
N ILE A 93 16.56 -11.53 13.67
CA ILE A 93 16.07 -12.39 12.60
C ILE A 93 16.91 -13.68 12.60
N LYS A 94 16.24 -14.81 12.86
CA LYS A 94 16.87 -16.14 12.92
C LYS A 94 17.22 -16.68 11.53
N ASN A 95 16.44 -16.33 10.51
CA ASN A 95 16.71 -16.74 9.13
C ASN A 95 17.92 -15.95 8.60
N LYS A 96 19.00 -16.68 8.30
CA LYS A 96 20.26 -16.11 7.82
C LYS A 96 20.12 -15.45 6.46
N GLU A 97 19.34 -16.02 5.54
CA GLU A 97 19.16 -15.51 4.19
C GLU A 97 18.42 -14.16 4.22
N ILE A 98 17.33 -14.08 5.00
CA ILE A 98 16.56 -12.83 5.15
C ILE A 98 17.41 -11.76 5.85
N LYS A 99 18.18 -12.15 6.87
CA LYS A 99 19.07 -11.24 7.59
C LYS A 99 20.13 -10.64 6.65
N GLU A 100 20.79 -11.47 5.84
CA GLU A 100 21.81 -11.03 4.88
C GLU A 100 21.21 -10.11 3.81
N CYS A 101 20.02 -10.44 3.30
CA CYS A 101 19.25 -9.60 2.38
C CYS A 101 18.97 -8.19 2.95
N ILE A 102 18.51 -8.11 4.21
CA ILE A 102 18.23 -6.83 4.89
C ILE A 102 19.51 -6.04 5.15
N GLU A 103 20.60 -6.71 5.51
CA GLU A 103 21.89 -6.07 5.74
C GLU A 103 22.48 -5.49 4.45
N MET A 104 22.37 -6.19 3.33
CA MET A 104 22.76 -5.69 2.00
C MET A 104 21.94 -4.45 1.57
N THR A 105 20.67 -4.39 1.97
CA THR A 105 19.78 -3.27 1.63
C THR A 105 20.21 -1.97 2.29
N ARG A 106 20.74 -2.04 3.51
CA ARG A 106 21.03 -0.87 4.36
C ARG A 106 22.09 0.09 3.78
N GLY A 107 22.90 -0.34 2.81
CA GLY A 107 23.95 0.47 2.21
C GLY A 107 23.83 0.68 0.70
N HIS A 108 23.22 -0.24 -0.05
CA HIS A 108 23.28 -0.23 -1.51
C HIS A 108 22.03 0.32 -2.20
N GLU A 109 20.91 0.49 -1.48
CA GLU A 109 19.65 0.92 -2.08
C GLU A 109 19.76 2.31 -2.75
N SER A 110 20.45 3.26 -2.10
CA SER A 110 20.67 4.60 -2.65
C SER A 110 21.45 4.58 -3.96
N ASP A 111 22.46 3.72 -4.05
CA ASP A 111 23.32 3.60 -5.24
C ASP A 111 22.52 3.02 -6.42
N TYR A 112 21.64 2.05 -6.13
CA TYR A 112 20.74 1.49 -7.13
C TYR A 112 19.70 2.50 -7.61
N ILE A 113 19.09 3.28 -6.71
CA ILE A 113 18.17 4.36 -7.09
C ILE A 113 18.89 5.39 -7.97
N GLN A 114 20.14 5.74 -7.62
CA GLN A 114 20.95 6.63 -8.44
C GLN A 114 21.24 6.03 -9.83
N TYR A 115 21.57 4.74 -9.92
CA TYR A 115 21.73 4.04 -11.19
C TYR A 115 20.44 4.11 -12.03
N PHE A 116 19.27 3.83 -11.45
CA PHE A 116 17.99 3.93 -12.17
C PHE A 116 17.68 5.34 -12.66
N SER A 117 18.02 6.35 -11.88
CA SER A 117 17.84 7.76 -12.27
C SER A 117 18.72 8.16 -13.46
N SER A 118 19.85 7.46 -13.68
CA SER A 118 20.78 7.75 -14.77
C SER A 118 20.37 7.17 -16.13
N ILE A 119 19.40 6.23 -16.15
CA ILE A 119 18.99 5.54 -17.36
C ILE A 119 18.17 6.48 -18.26
N THR A 120 18.67 6.69 -19.48
CA THR A 120 17.97 7.46 -20.53
C THR A 120 17.90 6.63 -21.81
N PRO A 121 16.73 6.55 -22.48
CA PRO A 121 15.43 7.14 -22.13
C PRO A 121 14.73 6.45 -20.94
N LEU A 122 13.90 7.22 -20.20
CA LEU A 122 13.21 6.74 -19.01
C LEU A 122 11.99 5.89 -19.38
N PHE A 123 11.99 4.63 -18.95
CA PHE A 123 10.85 3.72 -19.07
C PHE A 123 10.37 3.25 -17.69
N PRO A 124 9.45 3.98 -17.03
CA PRO A 124 9.08 3.72 -15.62
C PRO A 124 8.59 2.29 -15.36
N ARG A 125 7.80 1.71 -16.30
CA ARG A 125 7.34 0.33 -16.17
C ARG A 125 8.49 -0.67 -16.20
N PHE A 126 9.45 -0.49 -17.11
CA PHE A 126 10.64 -1.33 -17.16
C PHE A 126 11.46 -1.21 -15.88
N LEU A 127 11.69 0.02 -15.40
CA LEU A 127 12.45 0.27 -14.18
C LEU A 127 11.78 -0.32 -12.95
N SER A 128 10.46 -0.19 -12.83
CA SER A 128 9.67 -0.79 -11.76
C SER A 128 9.78 -2.32 -11.78
N THR A 129 9.59 -2.96 -12.94
CA THR A 129 9.73 -4.42 -13.06
C THR A 129 11.17 -4.88 -12.80
N PHE A 130 12.16 -4.15 -13.30
CA PHE A 130 13.56 -4.48 -13.08
C PHE A 130 13.94 -4.32 -11.61
N TYR A 131 13.48 -3.27 -10.94
CA TYR A 131 13.66 -3.07 -9.50
C TYR A 131 13.01 -4.19 -8.68
N GLN A 132 11.77 -4.56 -9.00
CA GLN A 132 11.06 -5.67 -8.35
C GLN A 132 11.77 -7.02 -8.51
N ALA A 133 12.50 -7.21 -9.61
CA ALA A 133 13.30 -8.40 -9.86
C ALA A 133 14.66 -8.40 -9.11
N THR A 134 15.04 -7.29 -8.48
CA THR A 134 16.25 -7.23 -7.64
C THR A 134 15.98 -7.70 -6.21
N ILE A 135 17.06 -7.93 -5.46
CA ILE A 135 17.02 -8.27 -4.03
C ILE A 135 16.23 -7.22 -3.23
N PHE A 136 16.38 -5.93 -3.55
CA PHE A 136 15.65 -4.83 -2.88
C PHE A 136 14.14 -4.91 -3.13
N GLY A 137 13.75 -5.21 -4.38
CA GLY A 137 12.36 -5.42 -4.75
C GLY A 137 11.74 -6.61 -4.05
N HIS A 138 12.49 -7.71 -3.93
CA HIS A 138 12.05 -8.91 -3.22
C HIS A 138 11.82 -8.64 -1.73
N ILE A 139 12.70 -7.87 -1.08
CA ILE A 139 12.54 -7.46 0.33
C ILE A 139 11.34 -6.55 0.53
N ASN A 140 11.15 -5.56 -0.34
CA ASN A 140 9.96 -4.72 -0.31
C ASN A 140 8.68 -5.56 -0.50
N ASN A 141 8.73 -6.68 -1.24
CA ASN A 141 7.59 -7.56 -1.47
C ASN A 141 7.32 -8.55 -0.32
N PHE A 142 8.33 -8.96 0.46
CA PHE A 142 8.13 -9.77 1.69
C PHE A 142 7.19 -9.09 2.69
N GLU A 143 7.03 -7.77 2.59
CA GLU A 143 6.13 -6.99 3.44
C GLU A 143 4.63 -7.22 3.12
N TYR A 144 4.28 -7.86 1.99
CA TYR A 144 2.89 -8.03 1.52
C TYR A 144 2.40 -9.48 1.45
N GLU A 145 3.29 -10.46 1.39
CA GLU A 145 2.88 -11.85 1.26
C GLU A 145 2.52 -12.45 2.63
N GLU A 146 1.21 -12.54 2.89
CA GLU A 146 0.64 -13.41 3.94
C GLU A 146 0.84 -14.91 3.61
N ASN A 147 1.38 -15.24 2.43
CA ASN A 147 1.55 -16.60 1.92
C ASN A 147 3.00 -16.89 1.52
N VAL A 148 3.88 -17.04 2.51
CA VAL A 148 5.19 -17.67 2.30
C VAL A 148 4.98 -19.13 1.87
N PRO A 149 5.59 -19.61 0.78
CA PRO A 149 5.51 -21.02 0.39
C PRO A 149 6.02 -21.90 1.53
N LYS A 150 5.24 -22.92 1.88
CA LYS A 150 5.59 -23.89 2.92
C LYS A 150 6.90 -24.58 2.52
N SER A 151 7.96 -24.36 3.30
CA SER A 151 9.09 -25.29 3.35
C SER A 151 8.63 -26.53 4.13
N ASP A 152 8.70 -27.70 3.51
CA ASP A 152 8.35 -28.98 4.13
C ASP A 152 9.35 -29.44 5.22
N ASN A 153 10.39 -28.64 5.49
CA ASN A 153 11.39 -28.93 6.51
C ASN A 153 11.40 -27.84 7.58
N GLY A 154 10.59 -28.04 8.63
CA GLY A 154 10.90 -27.87 10.06
C GLY A 154 11.60 -26.61 10.61
N ASP A 155 11.95 -25.60 9.81
CA ASP A 155 12.59 -24.38 10.26
C ASP A 155 11.60 -23.21 10.25
N ILE A 156 11.74 -22.38 11.29
CA ILE A 156 10.72 -21.47 11.82
C ILE A 156 10.01 -20.64 10.74
N ASP A 157 8.73 -20.96 10.63
CA ASP A 157 7.64 -20.26 9.97
C ASP A 157 7.63 -18.75 10.24
N MET A 158 7.76 -17.97 9.18
CA MET A 158 7.28 -16.59 9.13
C MET A 158 5.74 -16.55 8.96
N LYS A 159 4.99 -17.47 9.60
CA LYS A 159 3.55 -17.70 9.37
C LYS A 159 2.63 -16.71 10.08
N ASN A 160 3.12 -15.91 11.02
CA ASN A 160 2.26 -15.00 11.77
C ASN A 160 2.78 -13.56 11.71
N LEU A 161 1.90 -12.64 11.29
CA LEU A 161 2.03 -11.20 11.51
C LEU A 161 2.49 -10.88 12.95
N LYS A 162 2.13 -11.70 13.94
CA LYS A 162 2.60 -11.60 15.33
C LYS A 162 4.12 -11.59 15.45
N ASP A 163 4.84 -12.47 14.76
CA ASP A 163 6.30 -12.55 14.89
C ASP A 163 6.99 -11.32 14.27
N ILE A 164 6.41 -10.78 13.19
CA ILE A 164 6.86 -9.52 12.57
C ILE A 164 6.56 -8.32 13.49
N PHE A 165 5.36 -8.27 14.08
CA PHE A 165 4.98 -7.21 15.02
C PHE A 165 5.76 -7.25 16.33
N ASP A 166 6.07 -8.45 16.84
CA ASP A 166 6.88 -8.67 18.05
C ASP A 166 8.34 -8.27 17.81
N ILE A 167 8.91 -8.54 16.62
CA ILE A 167 10.24 -8.07 16.23
C ILE A 167 10.28 -6.53 16.10
N CYS A 168 9.22 -5.94 15.53
CA CYS A 168 9.15 -4.51 15.26
C CYS A 168 8.83 -3.66 16.50
N ASN A 169 8.57 -4.25 17.67
CA ASN A 169 8.18 -3.52 18.90
C ASN A 169 7.08 -2.47 18.65
N LEU A 170 6.24 -2.70 17.65
CA LEU A 170 5.20 -1.77 17.26
C LEU A 170 4.06 -1.96 18.26
N PHE A 171 3.93 -0.99 19.18
CA PHE A 171 2.75 -0.78 20.03
C PHE A 171 1.41 -0.82 19.26
N ILE A 172 1.48 -0.77 17.93
CA ILE A 172 0.38 -0.96 16.98
C ILE A 172 -0.28 -2.34 17.12
N PHE A 173 0.40 -3.42 17.55
CA PHE A 173 -0.31 -4.70 17.73
C PHE A 173 -1.38 -4.60 18.82
N SER A 174 -1.11 -3.89 19.92
CA SER A 174 -2.10 -3.58 20.96
C SER A 174 -3.24 -2.71 20.40
N VAL A 175 -2.93 -1.66 19.63
CA VAL A 175 -3.95 -0.76 19.07
C VAL A 175 -4.80 -1.45 18.01
N TRP A 176 -4.20 -2.28 17.16
CA TRP A 176 -4.85 -3.00 16.07
C TRP A 176 -5.71 -4.16 16.59
N THR A 177 -5.22 -4.93 17.56
CA THR A 177 -6.05 -5.95 18.25
C THR A 177 -7.24 -5.32 18.96
N ASN A 178 -7.01 -4.22 19.70
CA ASN A 178 -8.08 -3.55 20.42
C ASN A 178 -9.11 -2.91 19.47
N LYS A 179 -8.68 -2.27 18.37
CA LYS A 179 -9.58 -1.74 17.33
C LYS A 179 -10.29 -2.84 16.54
N ARG A 180 -9.60 -3.95 16.24
CA ARG A 180 -10.18 -5.13 15.56
C ARG A 180 -11.26 -5.76 16.42
N ASP A 181 -11.00 -5.95 17.72
CA ASP A 181 -11.96 -6.50 18.67
C ASP A 181 -13.16 -5.58 18.89
N GLN A 182 -12.94 -4.26 18.89
CA GLN A 182 -14.03 -3.29 18.95
C GLN A 182 -14.86 -3.29 17.66
N PHE A 183 -14.21 -3.45 16.50
CA PHE A 183 -14.89 -3.58 15.22
C PHE A 183 -15.70 -4.88 15.12
N THR A 184 -15.16 -6.03 15.53
CA THR A 184 -15.91 -7.30 15.53
C THR A 184 -17.07 -7.26 16.51
N LYS A 185 -16.90 -6.66 17.70
CA LYS A 185 -18.03 -6.43 18.64
C LYS A 185 -19.12 -5.56 18.01
N ASN A 186 -18.74 -4.44 17.38
CA ASN A 186 -19.70 -3.56 16.71
C ASN A 186 -20.36 -4.24 15.51
N PHE A 187 -19.62 -5.05 14.76
CA PHE A 187 -20.13 -5.81 13.62
C PHE A 187 -21.10 -6.92 14.06
N HIS A 188 -20.80 -7.65 15.14
CA HIS A 188 -21.73 -8.62 15.72
C HIS A 188 -22.97 -7.96 16.30
N TYR A 189 -22.83 -6.81 16.96
CA TYR A 189 -23.96 -6.02 17.45
C TYR A 189 -24.87 -5.58 16.30
N LEU A 190 -24.30 -5.05 15.22
CA LEU A 190 -25.03 -4.68 14.01
C LEU A 190 -25.69 -5.89 13.33
N LYS A 191 -24.99 -7.02 13.25
CA LYS A 191 -25.52 -8.27 12.70
C LYS A 191 -26.72 -8.78 13.52
N ASN A 192 -26.65 -8.69 14.85
CA ASN A 192 -27.74 -9.07 15.74
C ASN A 192 -28.94 -8.12 15.57
N ILE A 193 -28.73 -6.81 15.50
CA ILE A 193 -29.81 -5.84 15.22
C ILE A 193 -30.49 -6.11 13.87
N ILE A 194 -29.70 -6.42 12.84
CA ILE A 194 -30.23 -6.71 11.50
C ILE A 194 -30.99 -8.05 11.49
N SER A 195 -30.51 -9.04 12.24
CA SER A 195 -31.17 -10.33 12.42
C SER A 195 -32.49 -10.20 13.19
N ASP A 196 -32.51 -9.42 14.27
CA ASP A 196 -33.72 -9.17 15.08
C ASP A 196 -34.75 -8.35 14.29
N LYS A 197 -34.32 -7.38 13.48
CA LYS A 197 -35.21 -6.64 12.58
C LYS A 197 -35.75 -7.49 11.43
N LYS A 198 -34.96 -8.45 10.89
CA LYS A 198 -35.44 -9.40 9.87
C LYS A 198 -36.41 -10.44 10.45
N MET A 199 -36.25 -10.84 11.72
CA MET A 199 -37.23 -11.69 12.42
C MET A 199 -38.54 -10.93 12.75
N SER A 200 -38.47 -9.62 12.99
CA SER A 200 -39.66 -8.77 13.19
C SER A 200 -40.49 -8.56 11.91
N GLN A 201 -39.87 -8.54 10.72
CA GLN A 201 -40.60 -8.30 9.46
C GLN A 201 -41.19 -9.58 8.84
N HIS A 202 -40.85 -10.78 9.33
CA HIS A 202 -41.41 -12.03 8.83
C HIS A 202 -42.56 -12.62 9.65
N PHE A 203 -42.98 -11.95 10.74
CA PHE A 203 -44.11 -12.38 11.57
C PHE A 203 -45.36 -11.48 11.55
N ASP A 204 -45.38 -10.41 10.74
CA ASP A 204 -46.59 -9.59 10.55
C ASP A 204 -47.16 -9.76 9.13
N GLY A 205 -47.31 -11.03 8.73
CA GLY A 205 -48.12 -11.44 7.59
C GLY A 205 -49.58 -11.65 8.01
N ARG A 206 -50.24 -10.60 8.52
CA ARG A 206 -51.71 -10.52 8.64
C ARG A 206 -52.20 -9.13 8.25
N ARG A 207 -52.40 -8.94 6.94
CA ARG A 207 -53.63 -8.46 6.26
C ARG A 207 -53.28 -7.93 4.88
#